data_AF-A0A923X2T8-F1
#
_entry.id   AF-A0A923X2T8-F1
#
_cell.length_a   1.000
_cell.length_b   1.000
_cell.length_c   1.000
_cell.angle_alpha   90.00
_cell.angle_beta   90.00
_cell.angle_gamma   90.00
#
_symmetry.space_group_name_H-M   'P 1'
#
loop_
_entity.id
_entity.type
_entity.pdbx_description
1 polymer ?
#
loop_
_entity_poly.entity_id
_entity_poly.type
_entity_poly.pdbx_seq_one_letter_code
_entity_poly.pdbx_strand_id
1 'polypeptide(L)'
;MGASSATDVAGVAGGGAASDLSAAIQQLQEAVTQLQNVVAQLQGTSGGGQSVVQAGAGAANLGVTQQVPPVAAAPAPAPAAAAPTVDPAKFHGAGITVKGVAANDEQKENIRLVLEKGHEMGVSDKVLTAAVETIIVESTAHNYKGGDRDSVGLFQQRASWGSFDERHDPKTAAGKFYEGARNYSTAHPDVSTGNLSQKVQVSAFPDRYAQHEAEAQTAVTAYKQSIGAA
;
A
#
# COMPACT_ATOMS: atom_id res chain seq x y z
N MET A 1 5.06 63.90 -33.46
CA MET A 1 6.12 62.89 -33.23
C MET A 1 6.04 62.59 -31.74
N GLY A 2 5.43 61.52 -31.23
CA GLY A 2 5.43 60.11 -31.63
C GLY A 2 6.40 59.36 -30.69
N ALA A 3 6.08 58.24 -30.02
CA ALA A 3 4.84 57.44 -29.92
C ALA A 3 4.83 56.65 -28.57
N SER A 4 3.81 55.82 -28.33
CA SER A 4 3.68 54.83 -27.22
C SER A 4 4.84 53.81 -27.20
N SER A 5 5.09 52.89 -26.24
CA SER A 5 4.36 52.29 -25.09
C SER A 5 5.42 51.71 -24.10
N ALA A 6 5.19 50.94 -23.02
CA ALA A 6 4.02 50.24 -22.46
C ALA A 6 4.15 50.08 -20.90
N THR A 7 3.35 49.20 -20.30
CA THR A 7 3.45 48.72 -18.90
C THR A 7 4.14 47.36 -18.85
N ASP A 8 4.83 47.00 -17.75
CA ASP A 8 4.97 45.59 -17.38
C ASP A 8 5.00 45.36 -15.85
N VAL A 9 4.49 44.21 -15.41
CA VAL A 9 4.20 43.89 -14.00
C VAL A 9 4.65 42.46 -13.69
N ALA A 10 5.57 42.28 -12.73
CA ALA A 10 5.64 41.07 -11.90
C ALA A 10 6.72 41.19 -10.79
N GLY A 11 6.30 40.92 -9.55
CA GLY A 11 7.19 40.78 -8.39
C GLY A 11 6.60 39.79 -7.39
N VAL A 12 6.29 38.58 -7.85
CA VAL A 12 5.72 37.52 -7.00
C VAL A 12 6.82 36.87 -6.16
N ALA A 13 6.64 36.90 -4.84
CA ALA A 13 7.45 36.12 -3.92
C ALA A 13 7.01 34.64 -3.95
N GLY A 14 7.94 33.73 -4.24
CA GLY A 14 7.68 32.29 -4.34
C GLY A 14 8.88 31.46 -3.84
N GLY A 15 9.23 31.62 -2.57
CA GLY A 15 10.43 30.99 -1.98
C GLY A 15 10.21 29.86 -0.97
N GLY A 16 9.12 29.87 -0.18
CA GLY A 16 8.99 29.01 1.01
C GLY A 16 8.75 27.52 0.74
N ALA A 17 7.77 27.18 -0.10
CA ALA A 17 7.34 25.79 -0.27
C ALA A 17 8.44 24.86 -0.86
N ALA A 18 9.37 25.42 -1.64
CA ALA A 18 10.48 24.65 -2.21
C ALA A 18 11.59 24.34 -1.20
N SER A 19 11.90 25.28 -0.28
CA SER A 19 12.85 25.03 0.81
C SER A 19 12.32 24.00 1.82
N ASP A 20 11.02 24.07 2.13
CA ASP A 20 10.38 23.15 3.09
C ASP A 20 10.35 21.71 2.55
N LEU A 21 10.07 21.54 1.26
CA LEU A 21 10.12 20.23 0.59
C LEU A 21 11.55 19.66 0.57
N SER A 22 12.58 20.50 0.32
CA SER A 22 13.98 20.07 0.35
C SER A 22 14.41 19.62 1.76
N ALA A 23 14.00 20.34 2.80
CA ALA A 23 14.28 19.98 4.19
C ALA A 23 13.60 18.65 4.59
N ALA A 24 12.34 18.45 4.18
CA ALA A 24 11.61 17.20 4.44
C ALA A 24 12.26 15.99 3.73
N ILE A 25 12.72 16.16 2.48
CA ILE A 25 13.46 15.12 1.75
C ILE A 25 14.77 14.76 2.46
N GLN A 26 15.52 15.76 2.94
CA GLN A 26 16.78 15.53 3.64
C GLN A 26 16.58 14.80 4.98
N GLN A 27 15.57 15.16 5.77
CA GLN A 27 15.21 14.45 7.00
C GLN A 27 14.79 12.99 6.73
N LEU A 28 14.07 12.73 5.64
CA LEU A 28 13.71 11.36 5.22
C LEU A 28 14.94 10.54 4.83
N GLN A 29 15.92 11.13 4.15
CA GLN A 29 17.18 10.46 3.78
C GLN A 29 18.01 10.12 5.02
N GLU A 30 18.15 11.05 5.97
CA GLU A 30 18.84 10.82 7.24
C GLU A 30 18.18 9.70 8.07
N ALA A 31 16.85 9.67 8.15
CA ALA A 31 16.09 8.61 8.84
C ALA A 31 16.32 7.22 8.22
N VAL A 32 16.39 7.12 6.88
CA VAL A 32 16.70 5.86 6.18
C VAL A 32 18.13 5.40 6.47
N THR A 33 19.11 6.32 6.47
CA THR A 33 20.50 5.97 6.83
C THR A 33 20.62 5.49 8.28
N GLN A 34 19.90 6.10 9.22
CA GLN A 34 19.89 5.63 10.61
C GLN A 34 19.31 4.22 10.75
N LEU A 35 18.21 3.91 10.05
CA LEU A 35 17.62 2.56 10.04
C LEU A 35 18.57 1.51 9.44
N GLN A 36 19.31 1.85 8.37
CA GLN A 36 20.31 0.97 7.77
C GLN A 36 21.44 0.63 8.74
N ASN A 37 21.91 1.61 9.52
CA ASN A 37 22.94 1.39 10.56
C ASN A 37 22.45 0.47 11.69
N VAL A 38 21.19 0.60 12.12
CA VAL A 38 20.57 -0.31 13.11
C VAL A 38 20.49 -1.74 12.57
N VAL A 39 20.05 -1.91 11.31
CA VAL A 39 19.99 -3.23 10.65
C VAL A 39 21.38 -3.88 10.57
N ALA A 40 22.42 -3.11 10.22
CA ALA A 40 23.80 -3.60 10.17
C ALA A 40 24.32 -4.06 11.55
N GLN A 41 24.02 -3.31 12.62
CA GLN A 41 24.40 -3.69 13.99
C GLN A 41 23.71 -4.99 14.45
N LEU A 42 22.44 -5.20 14.09
CA LEU A 42 21.72 -6.43 14.41
C LEU A 42 22.28 -7.64 13.62
N GLN A 43 22.64 -7.45 12.35
CA GLN A 43 23.19 -8.51 11.50
C GLN A 43 24.64 -8.92 11.87
N GLY A 44 25.39 -8.07 12.58
CA GLY A 44 26.75 -8.36 13.04
C GLY A 44 26.87 -9.41 14.15
N THR A 45 25.75 -9.94 14.68
CA THR A 45 25.74 -10.81 15.88
C THR A 45 25.65 -12.31 15.60
N SER A 46 25.53 -12.74 14.33
CA SER A 46 25.37 -14.15 13.97
C SER A 46 26.60 -14.72 13.25
N GLY A 47 27.65 -15.07 14.01
CA GLY A 47 28.85 -15.70 13.41
C GLY A 47 29.86 -16.28 14.40
N GLY A 48 29.78 -17.59 14.67
CA GLY A 48 30.86 -18.39 15.25
C GLY A 48 30.83 -18.54 16.78
N GLY A 49 30.64 -19.77 17.26
CA GLY A 49 30.69 -20.09 18.70
C GLY A 49 31.97 -20.80 19.11
N GLN A 50 32.43 -20.53 20.33
CA GLN A 50 33.10 -21.50 21.21
C GLN A 50 32.76 -21.19 22.67
N SER A 51 32.62 -22.24 23.49
CA SER A 51 32.35 -22.11 24.93
C SER A 51 33.61 -21.72 25.70
N VAL A 52 33.49 -20.75 26.61
CA VAL A 52 34.34 -20.69 27.80
C VAL A 52 33.49 -20.31 29.01
N VAL A 53 33.59 -21.10 30.08
CA VAL A 53 32.92 -20.82 31.35
C VAL A 53 33.82 -19.93 32.19
N GLN A 54 33.39 -18.73 32.57
CA GLN A 54 33.92 -18.07 33.76
C GLN A 54 32.91 -17.10 34.38
N ALA A 55 32.63 -17.30 35.68
CA ALA A 55 31.89 -16.35 36.50
C ALA A 55 32.82 -15.23 37.01
N GLY A 56 32.30 -14.02 37.21
CA GLY A 56 33.10 -12.95 37.81
C GLY A 56 32.51 -11.53 37.66
N ALA A 57 31.68 -11.16 38.64
CA ALA A 57 31.28 -9.81 39.06
C ALA A 57 31.75 -8.55 38.27
N GLY A 58 30.78 -7.68 37.98
CA GLY A 58 30.94 -6.24 38.24
C GLY A 58 30.99 -5.30 37.04
N ALA A 59 29.82 -4.77 36.64
CA ALA A 59 29.67 -3.39 36.17
C ALA A 59 28.21 -2.96 36.35
N ALA A 60 27.97 -1.82 36.99
CA ALA A 60 26.63 -1.23 37.04
C ALA A 60 26.26 -0.72 35.65
N ASN A 61 25.07 -1.07 35.15
CA ASN A 61 24.50 -0.39 33.99
C ASN A 61 23.28 0.41 34.43
N LEU A 62 23.32 1.71 34.17
CA LEU A 62 22.28 2.66 34.54
C LEU A 62 21.06 2.42 33.67
N GLY A 63 19.88 2.35 34.30
CA GLY A 63 18.67 1.89 33.62
C GLY A 63 18.12 2.89 32.61
N VAL A 64 17.70 2.37 31.46
CA VAL A 64 16.43 2.76 30.86
C VAL A 64 15.62 1.49 30.64
N THR A 65 14.71 1.18 31.55
CA THR A 65 13.67 0.19 31.31
C THR A 65 12.65 0.79 30.34
N GLN A 66 12.89 0.66 29.03
CA GLN A 66 11.82 0.86 28.04
C GLN A 66 10.83 -0.30 28.17
N GLN A 67 9.93 -0.14 29.13
CA GLN A 67 8.75 -0.96 29.33
C GLN A 67 7.92 -0.90 28.05
N VAL A 68 7.97 -1.99 27.26
CA VAL A 68 7.13 -2.15 26.08
C VAL A 68 5.68 -2.04 26.55
N PRO A 69 4.89 -1.05 26.11
CA PRO A 69 3.49 -1.00 26.48
C PRO A 69 2.82 -2.26 25.91
N PRO A 70 1.94 -2.94 26.66
CA PRO A 70 1.16 -4.01 26.09
C PRO A 70 0.37 -3.45 24.91
N VAL A 71 0.54 -4.03 23.72
CA VAL A 71 -0.35 -3.76 22.60
C VAL A 71 -1.73 -4.21 23.05
N ALA A 72 -2.58 -3.25 23.39
CA ALA A 72 -3.97 -3.51 23.71
C ALA A 72 -4.59 -4.23 22.51
N ALA A 73 -5.22 -5.38 22.76
CA ALA A 73 -5.96 -6.08 21.73
C ALA A 73 -6.99 -5.10 21.14
N ALA A 74 -6.91 -4.85 19.84
CA ALA A 74 -7.90 -4.04 19.14
C ALA A 74 -9.29 -4.66 19.38
N PRO A 75 -10.34 -3.85 19.58
CA PRO A 75 -11.69 -4.38 19.74
C PRO A 75 -12.04 -5.22 18.52
N ALA A 76 -12.69 -6.37 18.76
CA ALA A 76 -13.14 -7.24 17.68
C ALA A 76 -14.02 -6.45 16.69
N PRO A 77 -13.93 -6.74 15.38
CA PRO A 77 -14.80 -6.09 14.41
C PRO A 77 -16.27 -6.36 14.76
N ALA A 78 -17.12 -5.36 14.51
CA ALA A 78 -18.56 -5.51 14.60
C ALA A 78 -19.03 -6.73 13.76
N PRO A 79 -20.12 -7.42 14.16
CA PRO A 79 -20.57 -8.63 13.47
C PRO A 79 -20.74 -8.34 11.98
N ALA A 80 -20.09 -9.16 11.16
CA ALA A 80 -20.10 -9.01 9.71
C ALA A 80 -21.55 -8.99 9.21
N ALA A 81 -21.93 -7.92 8.51
CA ALA A 81 -23.04 -7.98 7.58
C ALA A 81 -22.75 -9.16 6.62
N ALA A 82 -23.79 -9.93 6.28
CA ALA A 82 -23.63 -11.07 5.37
C ALA A 82 -22.90 -10.61 4.10
N ALA A 83 -21.86 -11.34 3.70
CA ALA A 83 -21.07 -10.99 2.52
C ALA A 83 -22.02 -10.80 1.33
N PRO A 84 -21.94 -9.65 0.61
CA PRO A 84 -22.93 -9.34 -0.40
C PRO A 84 -22.87 -10.38 -1.52
N THR A 85 -24.03 -10.89 -1.92
CA THR A 85 -24.13 -11.79 -3.06
C THR A 85 -23.88 -11.02 -4.35
N VAL A 86 -22.65 -11.11 -4.84
CA VAL A 86 -22.26 -10.61 -6.17
C VAL A 86 -22.99 -11.42 -7.24
N ASP A 87 -23.73 -10.74 -8.12
CA ASP A 87 -24.24 -11.28 -9.37
C ASP A 87 -23.07 -11.45 -10.37
N PRO A 88 -22.60 -12.69 -10.64
CA PRO A 88 -21.40 -12.88 -11.45
C PRO A 88 -21.62 -12.48 -12.91
N ALA A 89 -22.85 -12.61 -13.42
CA ALA A 89 -23.18 -12.25 -14.80
C ALA A 89 -23.11 -10.73 -15.00
N LYS A 90 -23.64 -9.95 -14.05
CA LYS A 90 -23.50 -8.48 -14.07
C LYS A 90 -22.03 -8.07 -13.99
N PHE A 91 -21.26 -8.66 -13.09
CA PHE A 91 -19.86 -8.30 -12.91
C PHE A 91 -19.00 -8.65 -14.14
N HIS A 92 -19.15 -9.86 -14.70
CA HIS A 92 -18.34 -10.31 -15.84
C HIS A 92 -18.70 -9.60 -17.16
N GLY A 93 -19.91 -9.07 -17.28
CA GLY A 93 -20.38 -8.33 -18.46
C GLY A 93 -20.00 -6.84 -18.51
N ALA A 94 -19.47 -6.27 -17.42
CA ALA A 94 -19.34 -4.82 -17.23
C ALA A 94 -18.16 -4.13 -17.96
N GLY A 95 -17.59 -4.74 -19.01
CA GLY A 95 -16.52 -4.11 -19.81
C GLY A 95 -15.19 -3.91 -19.08
N ILE A 96 -14.93 -4.65 -18.00
CA ILE A 96 -13.68 -4.57 -17.22
C ILE A 96 -12.47 -4.86 -18.12
N THR A 97 -11.46 -3.99 -18.05
CA THR A 97 -10.19 -4.11 -18.77
C THR A 97 -9.02 -4.17 -17.79
N VAL A 98 -7.90 -4.72 -18.26
CA VAL A 98 -6.61 -4.73 -17.57
C VAL A 98 -5.54 -4.37 -18.59
N LYS A 99 -4.85 -3.24 -18.39
CA LYS A 99 -3.82 -2.70 -19.32
C LYS A 99 -4.37 -2.51 -20.75
N GLY A 100 -5.62 -2.07 -20.86
CA GLY A 100 -6.31 -1.79 -22.14
C GLY A 100 -6.83 -3.02 -22.89
N VAL A 101 -6.70 -4.23 -22.33
CA VAL A 101 -7.24 -5.47 -22.89
C VAL A 101 -8.45 -5.90 -22.06
N ALA A 102 -9.49 -6.45 -22.70
CA ALA A 102 -10.65 -7.00 -22.01
C ALA A 102 -10.21 -8.08 -21.01
N ALA A 103 -10.62 -7.95 -19.75
CA ALA A 103 -10.21 -8.86 -18.69
C ALA A 103 -10.76 -10.28 -18.94
N ASN A 104 -9.89 -11.29 -18.78
CA ASN A 104 -10.30 -12.69 -18.79
C ASN A 104 -11.00 -13.08 -17.47
N ASP A 105 -11.57 -14.28 -17.41
CA ASP A 105 -12.35 -14.71 -16.25
C ASP A 105 -11.53 -14.87 -14.96
N GLU A 106 -10.23 -15.22 -15.05
CA GLU A 106 -9.33 -15.27 -13.88
C GLU A 106 -9.10 -13.86 -13.32
N GLN A 107 -8.79 -12.90 -14.20
CA GLN A 107 -8.58 -11.50 -13.81
C GLN A 107 -9.84 -10.91 -13.18
N LYS A 108 -11.02 -11.17 -13.77
CA LYS A 108 -12.32 -10.77 -13.20
C LYS A 108 -12.52 -11.37 -11.82
N GLU A 109 -12.37 -12.68 -11.66
CA GLU A 109 -12.56 -13.34 -10.36
C GLU A 109 -11.58 -12.83 -9.29
N ASN A 110 -10.31 -12.63 -9.65
CA ASN A 110 -9.31 -12.05 -8.75
C ASN A 110 -9.68 -10.62 -8.33
N ILE A 111 -10.08 -9.75 -9.27
CA ILE A 111 -10.56 -8.39 -8.98
C ILE A 111 -11.81 -8.45 -8.08
N ARG A 112 -12.76 -9.35 -8.36
CA ARG A 112 -13.98 -9.57 -7.58
C ARG A 112 -13.66 -9.91 -6.13
N LEU A 113 -12.73 -10.84 -5.89
CA LEU A 113 -12.29 -11.24 -4.54
C LEU A 113 -11.62 -10.10 -3.77
N VAL A 114 -10.80 -9.29 -4.45
CA VAL A 114 -10.16 -8.09 -3.85
C VAL A 114 -11.21 -7.05 -3.46
N LEU A 115 -12.20 -6.78 -4.32
CA LEU A 115 -13.27 -5.82 -4.05
C LEU A 115 -14.23 -6.32 -2.96
N GLU A 116 -14.58 -7.61 -2.98
CA GLU A 116 -15.37 -8.27 -1.95
C GLU A 116 -14.71 -8.14 -0.57
N LYS A 117 -13.38 -8.36 -0.50
CA LYS A 117 -12.65 -8.18 0.75
C LYS A 117 -12.69 -6.74 1.26
N GLY A 118 -12.55 -5.77 0.37
CA GLY A 118 -12.60 -4.36 0.76
C GLY A 118 -13.98 -3.96 1.28
N HIS A 119 -15.04 -4.48 0.65
CA HIS A 119 -16.41 -4.32 1.11
C HIS A 119 -16.65 -4.98 2.49
N GLU A 120 -16.19 -6.21 2.71
CA GLU A 120 -16.20 -6.88 4.03
C GLU A 120 -15.54 -6.02 5.12
N MET A 121 -14.48 -5.27 4.76
CA MET A 121 -13.71 -4.42 5.67
C MET A 121 -14.24 -2.98 5.77
N GLY A 122 -15.28 -2.61 5.02
CA GLY A 122 -15.87 -1.27 5.01
C GLY A 122 -14.92 -0.17 4.53
N VAL A 123 -13.99 -0.47 3.62
CA VAL A 123 -13.09 0.57 3.07
C VAL A 123 -13.79 1.43 2.02
N SER A 124 -13.28 2.64 1.78
CA SER A 124 -13.87 3.58 0.82
C SER A 124 -13.60 3.18 -0.63
N ASP A 125 -14.44 3.64 -1.56
CA ASP A 125 -14.25 3.48 -3.02
C ASP A 125 -12.84 3.90 -3.49
N LYS A 126 -12.24 4.93 -2.87
CA LYS A 126 -10.85 5.35 -3.12
C LYS A 126 -9.85 4.25 -2.78
N VAL A 127 -10.02 3.60 -1.63
CA VAL A 127 -9.16 2.50 -1.18
C VAL A 127 -9.39 1.23 -2.02
N LEU A 128 -10.63 0.96 -2.44
CA LEU A 128 -10.94 -0.11 -3.41
C LEU A 128 -10.24 0.14 -4.76
N THR A 129 -10.34 1.36 -5.28
CA THR A 129 -9.72 1.75 -6.56
C THR A 129 -8.21 1.58 -6.51
N ALA A 130 -7.55 2.07 -5.45
CA ALA A 130 -6.11 1.91 -5.25
C ALA A 130 -5.68 0.42 -5.20
N ALA A 131 -6.48 -0.48 -4.59
CA ALA A 131 -6.18 -1.90 -4.59
C ALA A 131 -6.26 -2.53 -6.00
N VAL A 132 -7.25 -2.13 -6.81
CA VAL A 132 -7.38 -2.63 -8.19
C VAL A 132 -6.27 -2.07 -9.10
N GLU A 133 -5.92 -0.79 -8.97
CA GLU A 133 -4.73 -0.21 -9.63
C GLU A 133 -3.46 -1.01 -9.29
N THR A 134 -3.27 -1.35 -8.01
CA THR A 134 -2.12 -2.11 -7.56
C THR A 134 -2.05 -3.47 -8.24
N ILE A 135 -3.10 -4.30 -8.19
CA ILE A 135 -3.03 -5.64 -8.81
C ILE A 135 -2.91 -5.58 -10.34
N ILE A 136 -3.44 -4.54 -10.99
CA ILE A 136 -3.22 -4.29 -12.43
C ILE A 136 -1.74 -4.05 -12.70
N VAL A 137 -1.08 -3.16 -11.94
CA VAL A 137 0.36 -2.88 -12.11
C VAL A 137 1.21 -4.12 -11.80
N GLU A 138 1.06 -4.66 -10.59
CA GLU A 138 1.96 -5.67 -10.00
C GLU A 138 1.87 -7.02 -10.71
N SER A 139 0.67 -7.52 -10.98
CA SER A 139 0.47 -8.86 -11.53
C SER A 139 -0.40 -8.92 -12.78
N THR A 140 -0.87 -7.78 -13.30
CA THR A 140 -1.88 -7.76 -14.39
C THR A 140 -3.14 -8.52 -13.97
N ALA A 141 -3.51 -8.39 -12.68
CA ALA A 141 -4.59 -9.08 -11.99
C ALA A 141 -4.55 -10.63 -12.00
N HIS A 142 -3.39 -11.24 -12.24
CA HIS A 142 -3.18 -12.70 -12.13
C HIS A 142 -2.60 -13.10 -10.78
N ASN A 143 -3.02 -14.25 -10.24
CA ASN A 143 -2.56 -14.70 -8.93
C ASN A 143 -1.30 -15.60 -9.03
N TYR A 144 -0.12 -14.98 -9.21
CA TYR A 144 1.12 -15.72 -9.42
C TYR A 144 1.68 -16.38 -8.14
N LYS A 145 2.26 -17.58 -8.30
CA LYS A 145 2.99 -18.31 -7.24
C LYS A 145 4.42 -17.78 -6.99
N GLY A 146 4.84 -16.75 -7.70
CA GLY A 146 6.18 -16.17 -7.64
C GLY A 146 6.29 -14.92 -8.50
N GLY A 147 7.46 -14.29 -8.48
CA GLY A 147 7.75 -13.04 -9.19
C GLY A 147 9.20 -12.62 -8.96
N ASP A 148 9.46 -11.32 -8.79
CA ASP A 148 10.80 -10.88 -8.37
C ASP A 148 11.12 -11.36 -6.94
N ARG A 149 12.30 -11.96 -6.77
CA ARG A 149 12.78 -12.53 -5.48
C ARG A 149 11.77 -13.53 -4.88
N ASP A 150 11.16 -13.15 -3.76
CA ASP A 150 10.20 -13.92 -2.97
C ASP A 150 8.76 -13.35 -3.04
N SER A 151 8.51 -12.46 -4.01
CA SER A 151 7.20 -11.83 -4.25
C SER A 151 6.15 -12.84 -4.72
N VAL A 152 4.94 -12.76 -4.17
CA VAL A 152 3.85 -13.72 -4.43
C VAL A 152 2.52 -12.99 -4.57
N GLY A 153 1.62 -13.56 -5.37
CA GLY A 153 0.21 -13.22 -5.44
C GLY A 153 -0.11 -11.96 -6.22
N LEU A 154 -1.38 -11.55 -6.11
CA LEU A 154 -1.94 -10.39 -6.84
C LEU A 154 -1.20 -9.07 -6.56
N PHE A 155 -0.76 -8.88 -5.31
CA PHE A 155 -0.07 -7.67 -4.86
C PHE A 155 1.46 -7.77 -4.92
N GLN A 156 2.00 -8.89 -5.43
CA GLN A 156 3.45 -9.19 -5.45
C GLN A 156 4.13 -8.92 -4.09
N GLN A 157 3.45 -9.25 -3.00
CA GLN A 157 3.93 -9.02 -1.64
C GLN A 157 5.10 -9.95 -1.34
N ARG A 158 6.16 -9.42 -0.71
CA ARG A 158 7.32 -10.19 -0.21
C ARG A 158 7.05 -10.82 1.17
N ALA A 159 7.90 -11.74 1.63
CA ALA A 159 7.72 -12.48 2.88
C ALA A 159 7.60 -11.62 4.15
N SER A 160 8.04 -10.35 4.12
CA SER A 160 7.79 -9.37 5.19
C SER A 160 6.31 -9.06 5.43
N TRP A 161 5.44 -9.36 4.46
CA TRP A 161 3.99 -9.25 4.58
C TRP A 161 3.33 -10.50 5.17
N GLY A 162 4.06 -11.61 5.33
CA GLY A 162 3.55 -12.85 5.93
C GLY A 162 3.92 -14.12 5.17
N SER A 163 3.20 -15.21 5.47
CA SER A 163 3.47 -16.54 4.92
C SER A 163 3.25 -16.59 3.40
N PHE A 164 3.67 -17.69 2.75
CA PHE A 164 3.36 -17.91 1.33
C PHE A 164 1.84 -17.96 1.11
N ASP A 165 1.13 -18.78 1.88
CA ASP A 165 -0.31 -19.01 1.71
C ASP A 165 -1.13 -17.74 1.94
N GLU A 166 -0.76 -16.93 2.94
CA GLU A 166 -1.42 -15.63 3.21
C GLU A 166 -1.23 -14.60 2.10
N ARG A 167 -0.11 -14.65 1.36
CA ARG A 167 0.19 -13.74 0.25
C ARG A 167 -0.35 -14.25 -1.08
N HIS A 168 -0.57 -15.57 -1.19
CA HIS A 168 -1.15 -16.20 -2.36
C HIS A 168 -2.69 -16.25 -2.30
N ASP A 169 -3.31 -16.25 -1.12
CA ASP A 169 -4.76 -16.10 -0.98
C ASP A 169 -5.21 -14.67 -1.33
N PRO A 170 -6.08 -14.47 -2.35
CA PRO A 170 -6.48 -13.14 -2.80
C PRO A 170 -7.11 -12.26 -1.71
N LYS A 171 -7.98 -12.84 -0.86
CA LYS A 171 -8.67 -12.07 0.19
C LYS A 171 -7.73 -11.73 1.34
N THR A 172 -6.80 -12.62 1.71
CA THR A 172 -5.83 -12.35 2.78
C THR A 172 -4.81 -11.30 2.35
N ALA A 173 -4.26 -11.42 1.14
CA ALA A 173 -3.33 -10.42 0.58
C ALA A 173 -3.98 -9.03 0.44
N ALA A 174 -5.23 -8.97 -0.02
CA ALA A 174 -6.02 -7.74 -0.10
C ALA A 174 -6.28 -7.14 1.28
N GLY A 175 -6.62 -7.95 2.28
CA GLY A 175 -6.83 -7.48 3.65
C GLY A 175 -5.62 -6.72 4.20
N LYS A 176 -4.42 -7.27 4.00
CA LYS A 176 -3.16 -6.65 4.41
C LYS A 176 -2.88 -5.33 3.67
N PHE A 177 -3.18 -5.26 2.37
CA PHE A 177 -3.11 -3.99 1.62
C PHE A 177 -4.08 -2.95 2.21
N TYR A 178 -5.33 -3.35 2.48
CA TYR A 178 -6.37 -2.46 3.02
C TYR A 178 -6.08 -1.94 4.43
N GLU A 179 -5.45 -2.74 5.29
CA GLU A 179 -4.97 -2.32 6.62
C GLU A 179 -3.95 -1.17 6.51
N GLY A 180 -2.99 -1.27 5.58
CA GLY A 180 -2.03 -0.20 5.29
C GLY A 180 -2.68 1.03 4.64
N ALA A 181 -3.55 0.81 3.64
CA ALA A 181 -4.17 1.87 2.86
C ALA A 181 -5.16 2.73 3.67
N ARG A 182 -6.08 2.10 4.42
CA ARG A 182 -7.21 2.82 5.02
C ARG A 182 -6.76 3.89 6.02
N ASN A 183 -5.75 3.59 6.84
CA ASN A 183 -5.26 4.51 7.87
C ASN A 183 -4.59 5.73 7.22
N TYR A 184 -3.81 5.51 6.16
CA TYR A 184 -3.17 6.58 5.41
C TYR A 184 -4.19 7.45 4.67
N SER A 185 -5.18 6.84 4.01
CA SER A 185 -6.25 7.57 3.30
C SER A 185 -7.14 8.41 4.22
N THR A 186 -7.37 7.98 5.47
CA THR A 186 -8.13 8.77 6.46
C THR A 186 -7.31 9.98 6.93
N ALA A 187 -6.00 9.82 7.12
CA ALA A 187 -5.11 10.91 7.51
C ALA A 187 -4.82 11.91 6.36
N HIS A 188 -4.91 11.46 5.10
CA HIS A 188 -4.63 12.25 3.90
C HIS A 188 -5.84 12.18 2.94
N PRO A 189 -6.95 12.89 3.24
CA PRO A 189 -8.19 12.76 2.47
C PRO A 189 -8.01 13.10 0.99
N ASP A 190 -7.09 14.00 0.65
CA ASP A 190 -6.80 14.46 -0.71
C ASP A 190 -5.79 13.59 -1.47
N VAL A 191 -5.29 12.48 -0.88
CA VAL A 191 -4.38 11.57 -1.60
C VAL A 191 -5.05 10.99 -2.85
N SER A 192 -4.34 10.97 -3.97
CA SER A 192 -4.78 10.23 -5.17
C SER A 192 -4.66 8.72 -4.96
N THR A 193 -5.45 7.94 -5.69
CA THR A 193 -5.42 6.47 -5.65
C THR A 193 -4.03 5.93 -5.96
N GLY A 194 -3.39 6.38 -7.05
CA GLY A 194 -2.06 5.93 -7.41
C GLY A 194 -0.97 6.28 -6.37
N ASN A 195 -1.10 7.41 -5.66
CA ASN A 195 -0.19 7.74 -4.56
C ASN A 195 -0.46 6.91 -3.30
N LEU A 196 -1.71 6.52 -3.07
CA LEU A 196 -2.09 5.58 -2.02
C LEU A 196 -1.52 4.18 -2.31
N SER A 197 -1.66 3.68 -3.54
CA SER A 197 -1.05 2.43 -4.02
C SER A 197 0.46 2.44 -3.84
N GLN A 198 1.14 3.48 -4.33
CA GLN A 198 2.58 3.66 -4.15
C GLN A 198 2.98 3.76 -2.67
N LYS A 199 2.18 4.41 -1.81
CA LYS A 199 2.50 4.54 -0.39
C LYS A 199 2.46 3.20 0.34
N VAL A 200 1.60 2.27 -0.08
CA VAL A 200 1.48 0.93 0.50
C VAL A 200 2.56 -0.02 -0.06
N GLN A 201 2.77 -0.01 -1.37
CA GLN A 201 3.69 -0.94 -2.06
C GLN A 201 5.16 -0.51 -2.02
N VAL A 202 5.43 0.81 -1.99
CA VAL A 202 6.78 1.41 -1.99
C VAL A 202 7.62 0.96 -3.20
N SER A 203 7.03 1.05 -4.40
CA SER A 203 7.71 0.68 -5.65
C SER A 203 8.78 1.71 -6.08
N ALA A 204 9.63 1.33 -7.04
CA ALA A 204 10.58 2.25 -7.69
C ALA A 204 9.94 3.13 -8.80
N PHE A 205 8.65 2.97 -9.10
CA PHE A 205 7.98 3.60 -10.25
C PHE A 205 6.60 4.15 -9.86
N PRO A 206 6.54 5.27 -9.10
CA PRO A 206 5.30 5.78 -8.50
C PRO A 206 4.19 6.05 -9.53
N ASP A 207 4.54 6.56 -10.70
CA ASP A 207 3.59 7.01 -11.72
C ASP A 207 2.86 5.87 -12.45
N ARG A 208 3.18 4.60 -12.17
CA ARG A 208 2.55 3.45 -12.85
C ARG A 208 1.11 3.20 -12.41
N TYR A 209 0.78 3.40 -11.13
CA TYR A 209 -0.56 3.08 -10.61
C TYR A 209 -1.63 4.02 -11.17
N ALA A 210 -1.34 5.32 -11.24
CA ALA A 210 -2.27 6.33 -11.74
C ALA A 210 -2.69 6.14 -13.22
N GLN A 211 -1.92 5.38 -14.00
CA GLN A 211 -2.26 5.05 -15.40
C GLN A 211 -3.47 4.10 -15.51
N HIS A 212 -3.84 3.42 -14.42
CA HIS A 212 -4.89 2.41 -14.39
C HIS A 212 -6.12 2.83 -13.57
N GLU A 213 -6.20 4.10 -13.13
CA GLU A 213 -7.31 4.61 -12.31
C GLU A 213 -8.66 4.39 -13.00
N ALA A 214 -8.78 4.69 -14.30
CA ALA A 214 -10.03 4.51 -15.04
C ALA A 214 -10.47 3.03 -15.18
N GLU A 215 -9.51 2.11 -15.34
CA GLU A 215 -9.79 0.66 -15.37
C GLU A 215 -10.26 0.18 -13.98
N ALA A 216 -9.61 0.66 -12.92
CA ALA A 216 -9.95 0.35 -11.54
C ALA A 216 -11.32 0.92 -11.13
N GLN A 217 -11.63 2.18 -11.45
CA GLN A 217 -12.93 2.80 -11.22
C GLN A 217 -14.07 2.07 -11.95
N THR A 218 -13.80 1.57 -13.17
CA THR A 218 -14.75 0.74 -13.94
C THR A 218 -15.05 -0.56 -13.17
N ALA A 219 -14.02 -1.25 -12.68
CA ALA A 219 -14.20 -2.47 -11.89
C ALA A 219 -14.94 -2.24 -10.55
N VAL A 220 -14.62 -1.16 -9.82
CA VAL A 220 -15.33 -0.77 -8.58
C VAL A 220 -16.81 -0.48 -8.87
N THR A 221 -17.09 0.25 -9.95
CA THR A 221 -18.47 0.55 -10.37
C THR A 221 -19.24 -0.71 -10.74
N ALA A 222 -18.63 -1.61 -11.52
CA ALA A 222 -19.19 -2.90 -11.88
C ALA A 222 -19.52 -3.75 -10.64
N TYR A 223 -18.60 -3.82 -9.68
CA TYR A 223 -18.81 -4.54 -8.42
C TYR A 223 -20.02 -3.98 -7.66
N LYS A 224 -20.09 -2.65 -7.50
CA LYS A 224 -21.20 -1.97 -6.81
C LYS A 224 -22.56 -2.12 -7.50
N GLN A 225 -22.58 -2.33 -8.83
CA GLN A 225 -23.80 -2.66 -9.58
C GLN A 225 -24.16 -4.15 -9.54
N SER A 226 -23.19 -5.02 -9.24
CA SER A 226 -23.38 -6.48 -9.15
C SER A 226 -23.85 -6.96 -7.78
N ILE A 227 -23.52 -6.24 -6.70
CA ILE A 227 -24.10 -6.48 -5.38
C ILE A 227 -25.54 -5.96 -5.36
N GLY A 228 -26.48 -6.81 -4.97
CA GLY A 228 -27.88 -6.41 -4.81
C GLY A 228 -28.03 -5.35 -3.71
N ALA A 229 -29.04 -4.48 -3.82
CA ALA A 229 -29.47 -3.69 -2.68
C ALA A 229 -29.94 -4.66 -1.57
N ALA A 230 -29.32 -4.55 -0.40
CA ALA A 230 -29.67 -5.31 0.80
C ALA A 230 -30.98 -4.80 1.42
#